data_AF-F9HLQ4-F1
#
_entry.id   AF-F9HLQ4-F1
#
_cell.length_a   1.000
_cell.length_b   1.000
_cell.length_c   1.000
_cell.angle_alpha   90.00
_cell.angle_beta   90.00
_cell.angle_gamma   90.00
#
_symmetry.space_group_name_H-M   'P 1'
#
loop_
_entity.id
_entity.type
_entity.pdbx_description
1 polymer ?
#
loop_
_entity_poly.entity_id
_entity_poly.type
_entity_poly.pdbx_seq_one_letter_code
_entity_poly.pdbx_strand_id
1 'polypeptide(L)' 'MWMEELPNGKYKFFERYKDPYTEKRKRVSVTLDSGSSRAKKEAQKQLDEKIESMIQKLTTASALFHPVFDEWWEFYQK' A
#
# COMPACT_ATOMS: atom_id res chain seq x y z
N MET A 1 -1.69 -7.52 11.82
CA MET A 1 -2.47 -6.33 12.26
C MET A 1 -2.29 -5.98 13.74
N TRP A 2 -2.03 -4.71 14.02
CA TRP A 2 -2.01 -4.11 15.36
C TRP A 2 -3.18 -3.14 15.52
N MET A 3 -3.65 -2.94 16.76
CA MET A 3 -4.75 -2.02 17.10
C MET A 3 -4.29 -1.08 18.20
N GLU A 4 -4.64 0.20 18.07
CA GLU A 4 -4.44 1.24 19.07
C GLU A 4 -5.75 1.99 19.28
N GLU A 5 -6.16 2.16 20.55
CA GLU A 5 -7.34 2.96 20.91
C GLU A 5 -6.94 4.43 20.97
N LEU A 6 -7.67 5.27 20.23
CA LEU A 6 -7.47 6.72 20.28
C LEU A 6 -8.22 7.32 21.46
N PRO A 7 -7.72 8.44 22.03
CA PRO A 7 -8.42 9.18 23.08
C PRO A 7 -9.81 9.70 22.64
N ASN A 8 -10.05 9.75 21.33
CA ASN A 8 -11.33 10.15 20.73
C ASN A 8 -12.37 9.00 20.72
N GLY A 9 -12.08 7.83 21.30
CA GLY A 9 -12.97 6.66 21.32
C GLY A 9 -13.00 5.87 20.00
N LYS A 10 -12.12 6.20 19.04
CA LYS A 10 -11.96 5.49 17.77
C LYS A 10 -10.82 4.49 17.85
N TYR A 11 -10.80 3.54 16.93
CA TYR A 11 -9.84 2.45 16.86
C TYR A 11 -8.96 2.61 15.63
N LYS A 12 -7.64 2.69 15.83
CA LYS A 12 -6.65 2.71 14.77
C LYS A 12 -6.10 1.32 14.55
N PHE A 13 -6.33 0.79 13.37
CA PHE A 13 -5.75 -0.46 12.90
C PHE A 13 -4.57 -0.15 12.01
N PHE A 14 -3.46 -0.87 12.19
CA PHE A 14 -2.29 -0.70 11.34
C PHE A 14 -1.54 -2.00 11.09
N GLU A 15 -0.88 -2.03 9.94
CA GLU A 15 -0.10 -3.16 9.47
C GLU A 15 1.21 -2.66 8.85
N ARG A 16 2.27 -3.46 9.01
CA ARG A 16 3.56 -3.20 8.39
C ARG A 16 3.72 -4.18 7.24
N TYR A 17 4.06 -3.67 6.06
CA TYR A 17 4.38 -4.50 4.89
C TYR A 17 5.80 -4.20 4.42
N LYS A 18 6.45 -5.20 3.81
CA LYS A 18 7.75 -5.01 3.16
C LYS A 18 7.47 -4.47 1.76
N ASP A 19 8.00 -3.30 1.45
CA ASP A 19 7.92 -2.76 0.11
C ASP A 19 8.84 -3.59 -0.83
N PRO A 20 8.33 -4.10 -1.96
CA PRO A 20 9.10 -4.99 -2.84
C PRO A 20 10.25 -4.27 -3.56
N TYR A 21 10.17 -2.94 -3.75
CA TYR A 21 11.17 -2.17 -4.48
C TYR A 21 12.22 -1.54 -3.56
N THR A 22 11.79 -1.06 -2.39
CA THR A 22 12.68 -0.32 -1.48
C THR A 22 13.20 -1.15 -0.32
N GLU A 23 12.69 -2.38 -0.14
CA GLU A 23 12.93 -3.30 0.99
C GLU A 23 12.64 -2.74 2.39
N LYS A 24 12.27 -1.45 2.46
CA LYS A 24 11.91 -0.75 3.68
C LYS A 24 10.54 -1.22 4.15
N ARG A 25 10.38 -1.31 5.47
CA ARG A 25 9.10 -1.60 6.10
C ARG A 25 8.25 -0.35 6.15
N LYS A 26 7.17 -0.32 5.38
CA LYS A 26 6.17 0.76 5.39
C LYS A 26 5.00 0.38 6.29
N ARG A 27 4.24 1.37 6.76
CA ARG A 27 3.08 1.19 7.63
C ARG A 27 1.84 1.75 6.95
N VAL A 28 0.77 0.96 6.91
CA VAL A 28 -0.57 1.38 6.50
C VAL A 28 -1.47 1.44 7.74
N SER A 29 -2.41 2.38 7.76
CA SER A 29 -3.39 2.47 8.84
C SER A 29 -4.80 2.79 8.34
N VAL A 30 -5.78 2.33 9.10
CA VAL A 30 -7.22 2.59 8.93
C VAL A 30 -7.77 2.93 10.31
N THR A 31 -8.70 3.87 10.39
CA THR A 31 -9.37 4.24 11.64
C THR A 31 -10.85 3.88 11.50
N LEU A 32 -11.37 3.10 12.45
CA LEU A 32 -12.78 2.71 12.53
C LEU A 32 -13.37 3.14 13.86
N ASP A 33 -14.69 3.26 13.93
CA ASP A 33 -15.40 3.67 15.14
C ASP A 33 -15.64 2.51 16.13
N SER A 34 -15.32 1.27 15.75
CA SER A 34 -15.52 0.08 16.58
C SER A 34 -14.29 -0.83 16.61
N GLY A 35 -14.01 -1.40 17.79
CA GLY A 35 -12.99 -2.43 18.01
C GLY A 35 -13.51 -3.87 17.89
N SER A 36 -14.77 -4.06 17.49
CA SER A 36 -15.42 -5.37 17.41
C SER A 36 -14.70 -6.33 16.43
N SER A 37 -14.96 -7.64 16.56
CA SER A 37 -14.39 -8.65 15.65
C SER A 37 -14.77 -8.39 14.18
N ARG A 38 -15.98 -7.88 13.93
CA ARG A 38 -16.42 -7.48 12.58
C ARG A 38 -15.58 -6.32 12.05
N ALA A 39 -15.38 -5.29 12.86
CA ALA A 39 -14.55 -4.14 12.49
C ALA A 39 -13.08 -4.54 12.28
N LYS A 40 -12.54 -5.49 13.05
CA LYS A 40 -11.20 -6.06 12.82
C LYS A 40 -11.08 -6.71 11.45
N LYS A 41 -12.07 -7.52 11.05
CA LYS A 41 -12.07 -8.18 9.75
C LYS A 41 -12.20 -7.18 8.59
N GLU A 42 -13.03 -6.17 8.77
CA GLU A 42 -13.18 -5.08 7.81
C GLU A 42 -11.90 -4.25 7.68
N ALA A 43 -11.27 -3.89 8.80
CA ALA A 43 -9.98 -3.20 8.82
C ALA A 43 -8.90 -4.00 8.10
N GLN A 44 -8.83 -5.32 8.33
CA GLN A 44 -7.87 -6.18 7.65
C GLN A 44 -8.05 -6.09 6.13
N LYS A 45 -9.29 -6.28 5.64
CA LYS A 45 -9.60 -6.18 4.21
C LYS A 45 -9.20 -4.83 3.63
N GLN A 46 -9.51 -3.72 4.31
CA GLN A 46 -9.12 -2.38 3.84
C GLN A 46 -7.61 -2.15 3.85
N LEU A 47 -6.88 -2.75 4.80
CA LEU A 47 -5.42 -2.67 4.84
C LEU A 47 -4.81 -3.47 3.69
N ASP A 48 -5.32 -4.66 3.41
CA ASP A 48 -4.87 -5.52 2.31
C ASP A 48 -5.08 -4.82 0.96
N GLU A 49 -6.28 -4.28 0.71
CA GLU A 49 -6.58 -3.51 -0.51
C GLU A 49 -5.66 -2.28 -0.70
N LYS A 50 -5.34 -1.58 0.40
CA LYS A 50 -4.38 -0.45 0.36
C LYS A 50 -2.97 -0.92 0.02
N ILE A 51 -2.53 -2.06 0.55
CA ILE A 51 -1.21 -2.62 0.24
C ILE A 51 -1.15 -3.06 -1.22
N GLU A 52 -2.15 -3.80 -1.70
CA GLU A 52 -2.23 -4.25 -3.09
C GLU A 52 -2.25 -3.09 -4.07
N SER A 53 -3.08 -2.07 -3.85
CA SER A 53 -3.14 -0.90 -4.72
C SER A 53 -1.81 -0.14 -4.77
N MET A 54 -1.06 -0.11 -3.67
CA MET A 54 0.26 0.52 -3.64
C MET A 54 1.30 -0.29 -4.43
N ILE A 55 1.26 -1.62 -4.31
CA ILE A 55 2.13 -2.52 -5.09
C ILE A 55 1.81 -2.42 -6.58
N GLN A 56 0.53 -2.48 -6.95
CA GLN A 56 0.09 -2.36 -8.34
C GLN A 56 0.55 -1.05 -8.98
N LYS A 57 0.42 0.09 -8.29
CA LYS A 57 0.91 1.39 -8.79
C LYS A 57 2.41 1.37 -9.10
N LEU A 58 3.21 0.70 -8.26
CA LEU A 58 4.65 0.59 -8.47
C LEU A 58 4.96 -0.29 -9.69
N THR A 59 4.25 -1.41 -9.84
CA THR A 59 4.38 -2.29 -11.01
C THR A 59 4.00 -1.58 -12.30
N THR A 60 2.88 -0.87 -12.32
CA THR A 60 2.42 -0.11 -13.50
C THR A 60 3.41 0.99 -13.87
N ALA A 61 3.93 1.74 -12.89
CA ALA A 61 4.93 2.77 -13.17
C ALA A 61 6.21 2.20 -13.80
N SER A 62 6.71 1.06 -13.32
CA SER A 62 7.86 0.37 -13.92
C SER A 62 7.55 -0.10 -15.35
N ALA A 63 6.39 -0.72 -15.56
CA ALA A 63 5.98 -1.23 -16.87
C ALA A 63 5.79 -0.12 -17.91
N LEU A 64 5.39 1.09 -17.50
CA LEU A 64 5.25 2.25 -18.39
C LEU A 64 6.60 2.90 -18.73
N PHE A 65 7.61 2.76 -17.87
CA PHE A 65 8.94 3.31 -18.13
C PHE A 65 9.67 2.57 -19.26
N HIS A 66 9.61 1.24 -19.28
CA HIS A 66 10.29 0.41 -20.29
C HIS A 66 9.94 0.79 -21.74
N PRO A 67 8.67 0.85 -22.18
CA PRO A 67 8.33 1.17 -23.57
C PRO A 67 8.74 2.57 -23.95
N VAL A 68 8.57 3.56 -23.05
CA VAL A 68 8.98 4.95 -23.30
C VAL A 68 10.51 5.05 -23.43
N PHE A 69 11.24 4.29 -22.61
CA PHE A 69 12.69 4.23 -22.69
C PHE A 69 13.17 3.58 -23.99
N ASP A 70 12.57 2.46 -24.37
CA ASP A 70 12.91 1.74 -25.60
C ASP A 70 12.69 2.62 -26.84
N GLU A 71 11.55 3.32 -26.91
CA GLU A 71 11.25 4.30 -27.97
C GLU A 71 12.32 5.40 -28.02
N TRP A 72 12.64 6.02 -26.88
CA TRP A 72 13.65 7.07 -26.82
C TRP A 72 15.05 6.58 -27.22
N TRP A 73 15.43 5.37 -26.80
CA TRP A 73 16.74 4.79 -27.06
C TRP A 73 16.99 4.56 -28.55
N GLU A 74 15.97 4.14 -29.31
CA GLU A 74 16.05 3.98 -30.76
C GLU A 74 16.37 5.31 -31.48
N PHE A 75 15.87 6.44 -30.99
CA PHE A 75 16.16 7.76 -31.58
C PHE A 75 17.60 8.22 -31.35
N TYR A 76 18.24 7.83 -30.24
CA TYR A 76 19.58 8.29 -29.88
C TYR A 76 20.70 7.42 -30.49
N GLN A 77 20.40 6.20 -30.94
CA GLN A 77 21.35 5.31 -31.62
C GLN A 77 21.62 5.70 -33.08
N LYS A 78 20.91 6.70 -33.62
CA LYS A 78 21.15 7.30 -34.94
C LYS A 78 22.01 8.54 -34.85
#